data_AF-A0A849Z1F9-F1
#
_entry.id   AF-A0A849Z1F9-F1
#
_cell.length_a   1.000
_cell.length_b   1.000
_cell.length_c   1.000
_cell.angle_alpha   90.00
_cell.angle_beta   90.00
_cell.angle_gamma   90.00
#
_symmetry.space_group_name_H-M   'P 1'
#
loop_
_entity.id
_entity.type
_entity.pdbx_description
1 polymer ?
#
loop_
_entity_poly.entity_id
_entity_poly.type
_entity_poly.pdbx_seq_one_letter_code
_entity_poly.pdbx_strand_id
1 'polypeptide(L)'
;MRRAKDKQLGGKTQLYSTQQYAVHRLLDVIDLPRGGKYLEPGIGVGAIARAMASYELADGTRPYSAIEWHGWEIEPRIASAGLRRMRDAGLNVRVTTGDFLSMQLGIDRFDCSVMNPANSITEACVRKSLTVSALACVYQPLQWYSSATRAAFFEEHRPERILVMPDRPKFVGDDSPMQTWCWYVIPQKPAAKTYIERLSLTELTVRKADHARQSREDEEDFGPGGIASADGLVSSVVVANDTRLAAAGAEADCG
;
A
#
# COMPACT_ATOMS: atom_id res chain seq x y z
N MET A 1 23.46 18.23 15.34
CA MET A 1 23.05 16.81 15.44
C MET A 1 21.80 16.57 14.58
N ARG A 2 21.95 16.58 13.24
CA ARG A 2 20.84 16.72 12.25
C ARG A 2 20.68 15.51 11.31
N ARG A 3 21.19 14.32 11.68
CA ARG A 3 21.33 13.15 10.78
C ARG A 3 20.21 12.10 10.83
N ALA A 4 19.22 12.23 11.72
CA ALA A 4 18.18 11.20 11.89
C ALA A 4 16.91 11.44 11.05
N LYS A 5 16.58 12.69 10.71
CA LYS A 5 15.33 13.01 9.97
C LYS A 5 15.35 12.55 8.51
N ASP A 6 16.51 12.60 7.86
CA ASP A 6 16.62 12.22 6.44
C ASP A 6 16.63 10.70 6.22
N LYS A 7 16.90 9.91 7.26
CA LYS A 7 16.82 8.44 7.21
C LYS A 7 15.45 7.90 7.56
N GLN A 8 14.63 8.66 8.29
CA GLN A 8 13.32 8.21 8.78
C GLN A 8 12.16 8.49 7.83
N LEU A 9 12.41 9.20 6.72
CA LEU A 9 11.38 9.61 5.76
C LEU A 9 11.63 9.05 4.36
N GLY A 10 12.43 7.98 4.25
CA GLY A 10 12.66 7.23 3.03
C GLY A 10 13.68 7.87 2.08
N GLY A 11 14.65 7.07 1.64
CA GLY A 11 15.62 7.45 0.62
C GLY A 11 14.98 7.71 -0.75
N LYS A 12 15.80 7.77 -1.80
CA LYS A 12 15.31 8.05 -3.17
C LYS A 12 14.40 6.97 -3.74
N THR A 13 14.45 5.74 -3.20
CA THR A 13 13.60 4.61 -3.58
C THR A 13 12.92 4.05 -2.33
N GLN A 14 11.78 4.64 -1.95
CA GLN A 14 11.07 4.32 -0.70
C GLN A 14 10.22 3.05 -0.77
N LEU A 15 10.71 1.96 -1.38
CA LEU A 15 9.97 0.71 -1.26
C LEU A 15 10.25 0.08 0.10
N TYR A 16 9.18 -0.18 0.83
CA TYR A 16 9.19 -1.10 1.96
C TYR A 16 7.95 -1.99 1.87
N SER A 17 8.17 -3.27 1.58
CA SER A 17 7.10 -4.24 1.43
C SER A 17 6.40 -4.48 2.78
N THR A 18 5.07 -4.33 2.80
CA THR A 18 4.26 -4.72 3.96
C THR A 18 4.36 -6.23 4.16
N GLN A 19 4.66 -6.66 5.39
CA GLN A 19 4.77 -8.08 5.72
C GLN A 19 3.42 -8.78 5.60
N GLN A 20 3.41 -9.97 5.00
CA GLN A 20 2.20 -10.73 4.74
C GLN A 20 1.45 -11.03 6.03
N TYR A 21 2.18 -11.43 7.08
CA TYR A 21 1.56 -11.73 8.36
C TYR A 21 0.87 -10.49 8.99
N ALA A 22 1.37 -9.27 8.72
CA ALA A 22 0.74 -8.06 9.25
C ALA A 22 -0.64 -7.83 8.61
N VAL A 23 -0.76 -8.14 7.32
CA VAL A 23 -2.05 -8.10 6.60
C VAL A 23 -2.95 -9.22 7.07
N HIS A 24 -2.44 -10.45 7.25
CA HIS A 24 -3.25 -11.56 7.77
C HIS A 24 -3.82 -11.27 9.16
N ARG A 25 -3.04 -10.65 10.05
CA ARG A 25 -3.51 -10.22 11.37
C ARG A 25 -4.60 -9.15 11.34
N LEU A 26 -4.63 -8.30 10.31
CA LEU A 26 -5.77 -7.41 10.06
C LEU A 26 -7.03 -8.21 9.73
N LEU A 27 -6.91 -9.19 8.83
CA LEU A 27 -8.03 -9.97 8.32
C LEU A 27 -8.58 -10.98 9.33
N ASP A 28 -7.78 -11.36 10.34
CA ASP A 28 -8.23 -12.19 11.46
C ASP A 28 -9.30 -11.53 12.33
N VAL A 29 -9.40 -10.19 12.32
CA VAL A 29 -10.30 -9.43 13.23
C VAL A 29 -11.22 -8.45 12.51
N ILE A 30 -11.10 -8.32 11.19
CA ILE A 30 -11.99 -7.47 10.36
C ILE A 30 -12.55 -8.29 9.20
N ASP A 31 -13.87 -8.23 9.05
CA ASP A 31 -14.57 -8.70 7.85
C ASP A 31 -14.60 -7.55 6.82
N LEU A 32 -13.61 -7.53 5.93
CA LEU A 32 -13.60 -6.61 4.79
C LEU A 32 -14.49 -7.16 3.66
N PRO A 33 -14.94 -6.33 2.71
CA PRO A 33 -15.67 -6.81 1.54
C PRO A 33 -14.91 -7.91 0.80
N ARG A 34 -15.48 -9.12 0.70
CA ARG A 34 -14.84 -10.34 0.13
C ARG A 34 -14.78 -10.35 -1.41
N GLY A 35 -14.82 -9.16 -2.02
CA GLY A 35 -14.89 -8.92 -3.45
C GLY A 35 -15.03 -7.43 -3.72
N GLY A 36 -15.27 -7.07 -4.98
CA GLY A 36 -15.41 -5.67 -5.38
C GLY A 36 -14.09 -5.01 -5.75
N LYS A 37 -14.05 -3.68 -5.67
CA LYS A 37 -12.93 -2.84 -6.11
C LYS A 37 -12.14 -2.31 -4.93
N TYR A 38 -10.85 -2.61 -4.89
CA TYR A 38 -9.93 -2.15 -3.86
C TYR A 38 -8.92 -1.14 -4.42
N LEU A 39 -8.54 -0.20 -3.56
CA LEU A 39 -7.58 0.86 -3.87
C LEU A 39 -6.32 0.77 -2.99
N GLU A 40 -5.14 0.74 -3.58
CA GLU A 40 -3.86 0.83 -2.85
C GLU A 40 -3.01 2.02 -3.37
N PRO A 41 -3.04 3.17 -2.67
CA PRO A 41 -2.12 4.27 -2.92
C PRO A 41 -0.70 3.88 -2.52
N GLY A 42 0.25 3.96 -3.46
CA GLY A 42 1.61 3.48 -3.25
C GLY A 42 1.65 1.95 -3.18
N ILE A 43 1.13 1.29 -4.23
CA ILE A 43 1.02 -0.18 -4.29
C ILE A 43 2.38 -0.88 -4.25
N GLY A 44 3.47 -0.18 -4.58
CA GLY A 44 4.81 -0.74 -4.55
C GLY A 44 4.89 -2.01 -5.39
N VAL A 45 5.43 -3.07 -4.80
CA VAL A 45 5.47 -4.40 -5.43
C VAL A 45 4.19 -5.21 -5.24
N GLY A 46 3.08 -4.64 -4.74
CA GLY A 46 1.80 -5.33 -4.54
C GLY A 46 1.78 -6.28 -3.34
N ALA A 47 2.55 -5.97 -2.29
CA ALA A 47 2.70 -6.85 -1.13
C ALA A 47 1.38 -7.02 -0.35
N ILE A 48 0.60 -5.94 -0.18
CA ILE A 48 -0.70 -6.01 0.51
C ILE A 48 -1.70 -6.81 -0.31
N ALA A 49 -1.84 -6.49 -1.60
CA ALA A 49 -2.73 -7.21 -2.50
C ALA A 49 -2.47 -8.73 -2.52
N ARG A 50 -1.21 -9.15 -2.67
CA ARG A 50 -0.83 -10.58 -2.61
C ARG A 50 -1.10 -11.21 -1.25
N ALA A 51 -0.84 -10.48 -0.16
CA ALA A 51 -1.10 -10.97 1.19
C ALA A 51 -2.60 -11.19 1.43
N MET A 52 -3.46 -10.27 0.99
CA MET A 52 -4.91 -10.44 1.06
C MET A 52 -5.37 -11.65 0.22
N ALA A 53 -4.92 -11.76 -1.03
CA ALA A 53 -5.31 -12.86 -1.91
C ALA A 53 -4.88 -14.26 -1.42
N SER A 54 -3.81 -14.32 -0.62
CA SER A 54 -3.30 -15.56 0.00
C SER A 54 -3.88 -15.85 1.38
N TYR A 55 -4.71 -14.95 1.93
CA TYR A 55 -5.38 -15.20 3.20
C TYR A 55 -6.38 -16.34 3.05
N GLU A 56 -6.22 -17.37 3.89
CA GLU A 56 -6.97 -18.61 3.82
C GLU A 56 -7.66 -18.85 5.17
N LEU A 57 -8.97 -19.12 5.12
CA LEU A 57 -9.76 -19.49 6.29
C LEU A 57 -9.53 -20.97 6.63
N ALA A 58 -9.99 -21.39 7.81
CA ALA A 58 -9.82 -22.77 8.28
C ALA A 58 -10.48 -23.84 7.36
N ASP A 59 -11.45 -23.45 6.55
CA ASP A 59 -12.11 -24.30 5.56
C ASP A 59 -11.38 -24.35 4.20
N GLY A 60 -10.22 -23.71 4.09
CA GLY A 60 -9.42 -23.63 2.86
C GLY A 60 -9.90 -22.56 1.88
N THR A 61 -10.94 -21.78 2.21
CA THR A 61 -11.43 -20.72 1.33
C THR A 61 -10.52 -19.49 1.39
N ARG A 62 -10.38 -18.81 0.23
CA ARG A 62 -9.61 -17.57 0.10
C ARG A 62 -10.54 -16.41 -0.22
N PRO A 63 -11.17 -15.79 0.78
CA PRO A 63 -12.28 -14.85 0.57
C PRO A 63 -11.89 -13.58 -0.21
N TYR A 64 -10.60 -13.27 -0.32
CA TYR A 64 -10.12 -12.03 -0.94
C TYR A 64 -9.42 -12.26 -2.28
N SER A 65 -9.49 -13.47 -2.86
CA SER A 65 -8.80 -13.80 -4.11
C SER A 65 -9.44 -13.21 -5.36
N ALA A 66 -10.71 -12.81 -5.30
CA ALA A 66 -11.49 -12.29 -6.43
C ALA A 66 -11.62 -10.75 -6.47
N ILE A 67 -10.83 -10.04 -5.65
CA ILE A 67 -10.82 -8.58 -5.61
C ILE A 67 -10.24 -8.00 -6.91
N GLU A 68 -10.87 -6.95 -7.43
CA GLU A 68 -10.29 -6.09 -8.47
C GLU A 68 -9.44 -5.00 -7.82
N TRP A 69 -8.12 -5.08 -8.00
CA TRP A 69 -7.16 -4.15 -7.42
C TRP A 69 -6.87 -2.97 -8.36
N HIS A 70 -6.90 -1.77 -7.82
CA HIS A 70 -6.45 -0.55 -8.48
C HIS A 70 -5.32 0.06 -7.64
N GLY A 71 -4.12 0.06 -8.19
CA GLY A 71 -2.92 0.52 -7.51
C GLY A 71 -2.28 1.70 -8.21
N TRP A 72 -1.66 2.57 -7.40
CA TRP A 72 -0.81 3.66 -7.89
C TRP A 72 0.59 3.51 -7.37
N GLU A 73 1.59 3.66 -8.24
CA GLU A 73 2.99 3.66 -7.85
C GLU A 73 3.73 4.75 -8.62
N ILE A 74 4.51 5.57 -7.91
CA ILE A 74 5.18 6.72 -8.52
C ILE A 74 6.43 6.31 -9.30
N GLU A 75 7.11 5.24 -8.88
CA GLU A 75 8.34 4.75 -9.50
C GLU A 75 8.05 3.67 -10.56
N PRO A 76 8.25 3.96 -11.87
CA PRO A 76 7.92 3.03 -12.95
C PRO A 76 8.54 1.63 -12.81
N ARG A 77 9.78 1.54 -12.30
CA ARG A 77 10.46 0.24 -12.12
C ARG A 77 9.78 -0.60 -11.05
N ILE A 78 9.39 0.01 -9.93
CA ILE A 78 8.66 -0.65 -8.84
C ILE A 78 7.27 -1.05 -9.33
N ALA A 79 6.57 -0.15 -10.02
CA ALA A 79 5.25 -0.42 -10.59
C ALA A 79 5.26 -1.64 -11.51
N SER A 80 6.27 -1.73 -12.37
CA SER A 80 6.44 -2.84 -13.32
C SER A 80 6.72 -4.17 -12.61
N ALA A 81 7.57 -4.17 -11.59
CA ALA A 81 7.85 -5.34 -10.76
C ALA A 81 6.60 -5.79 -9.99
N GLY A 82 5.88 -4.86 -9.38
CA GLY A 82 4.63 -5.15 -8.67
C GLY A 82 3.56 -5.73 -9.57
N LEU A 83 3.35 -5.13 -10.75
CA LEU A 83 2.38 -5.63 -11.73
C LEU A 83 2.71 -7.07 -12.16
N ARG A 84 3.99 -7.38 -12.40
CA ARG A 84 4.42 -8.76 -12.69
C ARG A 84 4.08 -9.70 -11.54
N ARG A 85 4.56 -9.43 -10.32
CA ARG A 85 4.34 -10.31 -9.17
C ARG A 85 2.85 -10.54 -8.87
N MET A 86 2.01 -9.52 -9.02
CA MET A 86 0.57 -9.65 -8.81
C MET A 86 -0.11 -10.49 -9.91
N ARG A 87 0.30 -10.34 -11.18
CA ARG A 87 -0.18 -11.18 -12.28
C ARG A 87 0.24 -12.63 -12.12
N ASP A 88 1.49 -12.89 -11.70
CA ASP A 88 2.00 -14.24 -11.44
C ASP A 88 1.24 -14.92 -10.30
N ALA A 89 0.75 -14.13 -9.34
CA ALA A 89 -0.14 -14.59 -8.28
C ALA A 89 -1.63 -14.70 -8.70
N GLY A 90 -1.95 -14.44 -9.97
CA GLY A 90 -3.30 -14.58 -10.53
C GLY A 90 -4.29 -13.46 -10.15
N LEU A 91 -3.81 -12.30 -9.70
CA LEU A 91 -4.68 -11.20 -9.26
C LEU A 91 -5.25 -10.43 -10.46
N ASN A 92 -6.52 -10.02 -10.34
CA ASN A 92 -7.13 -9.02 -11.21
C ASN A 92 -6.67 -7.63 -10.77
N VAL A 93 -5.68 -7.05 -11.46
CA VAL A 93 -5.05 -5.79 -11.04
C VAL A 93 -4.84 -4.82 -12.20
N ARG A 94 -5.05 -3.54 -11.89
CA ARG A 94 -4.65 -2.38 -12.70
C ARG A 94 -3.65 -1.56 -11.88
N VAL A 95 -2.45 -1.36 -12.42
CA VAL A 95 -1.44 -0.46 -11.83
C VAL A 95 -1.29 0.75 -12.73
N THR A 96 -1.43 1.93 -12.14
CA THR A 96 -1.17 3.20 -12.80
C THR A 96 0.12 3.80 -12.26
N THR A 97 1.05 4.11 -13.16
CA THR A 97 2.29 4.80 -12.78
C THR A 97 2.03 6.30 -12.65
N GLY A 98 2.33 6.88 -11.49
CA GLY A 98 2.15 8.30 -11.24
C GLY A 98 1.92 8.63 -9.77
N ASP A 99 1.91 9.93 -9.47
CA ASP A 99 1.62 10.43 -8.14
C ASP A 99 0.12 10.36 -7.84
N PHE A 100 -0.24 9.45 -6.92
CA PHE A 100 -1.62 9.29 -6.47
C PHE A 100 -2.25 10.59 -5.99
N LEU A 101 -1.51 11.51 -5.36
CA LEU A 101 -2.06 12.73 -4.76
C LEU A 101 -2.41 13.81 -5.80
N SER A 102 -1.72 13.87 -6.93
CA SER A 102 -2.03 14.81 -8.02
C SER A 102 -3.04 14.28 -9.04
N MET A 103 -3.28 12.97 -9.09
CA MET A 103 -4.17 12.38 -10.08
C MET A 103 -5.65 12.67 -9.87
N GLN A 104 -6.41 12.88 -10.95
CA GLN A 104 -7.86 12.91 -10.86
C GLN A 104 -8.38 11.46 -10.80
N LEU A 105 -9.04 11.12 -9.70
CA LEU A 105 -9.75 9.85 -9.60
C LEU A 105 -11.10 10.01 -10.30
N GLY A 106 -11.50 9.00 -11.07
CA GLY A 106 -12.80 8.98 -11.73
C GLY A 106 -13.96 8.92 -10.74
N ILE A 107 -15.19 8.87 -11.26
CA ILE A 107 -16.41 8.69 -10.45
C ILE A 107 -16.56 7.29 -9.85
N ASP A 108 -15.68 6.36 -10.23
CA ASP A 108 -15.67 4.99 -9.73
C ASP A 108 -15.45 4.99 -8.21
N ARG A 109 -16.38 4.33 -7.51
CA ARG A 109 -16.28 4.10 -6.07
C ARG A 109 -15.52 2.80 -5.79
N PHE A 110 -14.71 2.83 -4.75
CA PHE A 110 -14.01 1.67 -4.19
C PHE A 110 -14.69 1.21 -2.92
N ASP A 111 -14.70 -0.10 -2.69
CA ASP A 111 -15.27 -0.68 -1.48
C ASP A 111 -14.32 -0.44 -0.28
N CYS A 112 -13.02 -0.56 -0.53
CA CYS A 112 -11.99 -0.39 0.48
C CYS A 112 -10.70 0.18 -0.11
N SER A 113 -10.00 1.00 0.66
CA SER A 113 -8.60 1.32 0.39
C SER A 113 -7.72 0.67 1.46
N VAL A 114 -6.69 -0.08 1.07
CA VAL A 114 -5.75 -0.73 2.00
C VAL A 114 -4.35 -0.28 1.63
N MET A 115 -3.58 0.28 2.57
CA MET A 115 -2.38 1.03 2.23
C MET A 115 -1.32 1.05 3.33
N ASN A 116 -0.07 1.27 2.92
CA ASN A 116 1.07 1.53 3.82
C ASN A 116 1.94 2.70 3.30
N PRO A 117 1.37 3.93 3.20
CA PRO A 117 2.05 5.07 2.59
C PRO A 117 3.17 5.60 3.49
N ALA A 118 4.09 6.39 2.94
CA ALA A 118 5.13 7.03 3.77
C ALA A 118 4.48 7.97 4.80
N ASN A 119 5.04 8.02 6.02
CA ASN A 119 4.41 8.75 7.14
C ASN A 119 4.12 10.23 6.84
N SER A 120 4.99 10.86 6.04
CA SER A 120 4.86 12.26 5.61
C SER A 120 3.63 12.52 4.75
N ILE A 121 3.15 11.52 4.01
CA ILE A 121 2.04 11.65 3.06
C ILE A 121 0.79 10.87 3.48
N THR A 122 0.85 10.09 4.56
CA THR A 122 -0.27 9.23 5.01
C THR A 122 -1.58 10.00 5.11
N GLU A 123 -1.60 11.17 5.75
CA GLU A 123 -2.83 11.94 5.93
C GLU A 123 -3.46 12.32 4.58
N ALA A 124 -2.64 12.81 3.64
CA ALA A 124 -3.11 13.18 2.31
C ALA A 124 -3.66 11.96 1.55
N CYS A 125 -2.99 10.80 1.64
CA CYS A 125 -3.46 9.56 1.04
C CYS A 125 -4.81 9.13 1.64
N VAL A 126 -4.98 9.18 2.96
CA VAL A 126 -6.25 8.80 3.61
C VAL A 126 -7.38 9.73 3.17
N ARG A 127 -7.18 11.04 3.26
CA ARG A 127 -8.19 12.03 2.86
C ARG A 127 -8.63 11.80 1.42
N LYS A 128 -7.68 11.59 0.51
CA LYS A 128 -7.96 11.35 -0.89
C LYS A 128 -8.68 10.02 -1.12
N SER A 129 -8.21 8.93 -0.51
CA SER A 129 -8.88 7.62 -0.60
C SER A 129 -10.32 7.69 -0.14
N LEU A 130 -10.62 8.36 1.00
CA LEU A 130 -11.99 8.49 1.51
C LEU A 130 -12.91 9.34 0.62
N THR A 131 -12.38 10.09 -0.36
CA THR A 131 -13.25 10.75 -1.35
C THR A 131 -13.86 9.75 -2.34
N VAL A 132 -13.24 8.59 -2.52
CA VAL A 132 -13.66 7.55 -3.48
C VAL A 132 -13.94 6.19 -2.84
N SER A 133 -13.49 5.93 -1.61
CA SER A 133 -13.72 4.68 -0.88
C SER A 133 -14.62 4.84 0.34
N ALA A 134 -15.34 3.78 0.70
CA ALA A 134 -16.15 3.74 1.92
C ALA A 134 -15.31 3.58 3.20
N LEU A 135 -14.13 2.97 3.06
CA LEU A 135 -13.23 2.59 4.15
C LEU A 135 -11.77 2.78 3.74
N ALA A 136 -10.91 3.13 4.69
CA ALA A 136 -9.46 3.10 4.54
C ALA A 136 -8.80 2.31 5.69
N CYS A 137 -8.07 1.26 5.35
CA CYS A 137 -7.21 0.47 6.23
C CYS A 137 -5.76 0.91 6.03
N VAL A 138 -5.18 1.56 7.03
CA VAL A 138 -3.90 2.26 6.90
C VAL A 138 -2.90 1.64 7.87
N TYR A 139 -1.78 1.15 7.37
CA TYR A 139 -0.71 0.64 8.21
C TYR A 139 0.27 1.76 8.54
N GLN A 140 0.41 2.09 9.84
CA GLN A 140 1.32 3.14 10.30
C GLN A 140 1.83 2.84 11.73
N PRO A 141 2.91 3.50 12.17
CA PRO A 141 3.30 3.49 13.58
C PRO A 141 2.19 4.05 14.48
N LEU A 142 2.09 3.54 15.72
CA LEU A 142 1.14 4.03 16.72
C LEU A 142 1.37 5.51 17.06
N GLN A 143 2.60 6.00 16.92
CA GLN A 143 2.97 7.40 17.11
C GLN A 143 2.29 8.34 16.11
N TRP A 144 1.79 7.81 14.99
CA TRP A 144 0.98 8.59 14.05
C TRP A 144 -0.31 9.08 14.72
N TYR A 145 -0.97 8.22 15.53
CA TYR A 145 -2.15 8.57 16.32
C TYR A 145 -1.87 9.61 17.41
N SER A 146 -0.76 9.44 18.14
CA SER A 146 -0.40 10.30 19.28
C SER A 146 0.19 11.65 18.86
N SER A 147 0.07 12.03 17.58
CA SER A 147 0.69 13.21 17.01
C SER A 147 -0.20 14.43 17.22
N ALA A 148 0.28 15.43 17.98
CA ALA A 148 -0.45 16.68 18.21
C ALA A 148 -0.80 17.42 16.90
N THR A 149 0.08 17.32 15.88
CA THR A 149 -0.15 17.95 14.57
C THR A 149 -1.28 17.29 13.77
N ARG A 150 -1.78 16.13 14.19
CA ARG A 150 -2.85 15.38 13.51
C ARG A 150 -4.14 15.30 14.33
N ALA A 151 -4.24 16.07 15.42
CA ALA A 151 -5.44 16.10 16.26
C ALA A 151 -6.70 16.45 15.44
N ALA A 152 -6.65 17.54 14.65
CA ALA A 152 -7.75 17.95 13.79
C ALA A 152 -8.11 16.89 12.74
N PHE A 153 -7.11 16.21 12.16
CA PHE A 153 -7.35 15.11 11.23
C PHE A 153 -8.14 13.96 11.90
N PHE A 154 -7.78 13.54 13.11
CA PHE A 154 -8.49 12.45 13.80
C PHE A 154 -9.84 12.88 14.41
N GLU A 155 -10.07 14.18 14.60
CA GLU A 155 -11.41 14.71 14.90
C GLU A 155 -12.32 14.60 13.67
N GLU A 156 -11.80 14.93 12.49
CA GLU A 156 -12.52 14.87 11.21
C GLU A 156 -12.64 13.46 10.65
N HIS A 157 -11.65 12.60 10.85
CA HIS A 157 -11.55 11.25 10.30
C HIS A 157 -11.23 10.24 11.40
N ARG A 158 -12.08 10.20 12.42
CA ARG A 158 -11.87 9.32 13.57
C ARG A 158 -11.83 7.85 13.14
N PRO A 159 -10.74 7.10 13.45
CA PRO A 159 -10.69 5.67 13.20
C PRO A 159 -11.75 4.97 14.05
N GLU A 160 -12.46 4.04 13.44
CA GLU A 160 -13.34 3.12 14.16
C GLU A 160 -12.51 2.16 15.01
N ARG A 161 -11.40 1.66 14.45
CA ARG A 161 -10.48 0.73 15.13
C ARG A 161 -9.01 1.12 14.93
N ILE A 162 -8.22 0.90 15.98
CA ILE A 162 -6.75 0.90 15.95
C ILE A 162 -6.30 -0.47 16.43
N LEU A 163 -5.75 -1.25 15.51
CA LEU A 163 -5.35 -2.63 15.74
C LEU A 163 -3.84 -2.72 15.88
N VAL A 164 -3.38 -2.85 17.12
CA VAL A 164 -1.98 -2.77 17.51
C VAL A 164 -1.29 -4.10 17.26
N MET A 165 -0.26 -4.10 16.41
CA MET A 165 0.58 -5.26 16.15
C MET A 165 1.45 -5.57 17.38
N PRO A 166 1.43 -6.81 17.90
CA PRO A 166 2.37 -7.22 18.95
C PRO A 166 3.77 -7.48 18.38
N ASP A 167 3.85 -7.80 17.08
CA ASP A 167 5.07 -8.06 16.36
C ASP A 167 5.70 -6.75 15.87
N ARG A 168 7.05 -6.71 15.86
CA ARG A 168 7.81 -5.62 15.24
C ARG A 168 8.23 -6.04 13.84
N PRO A 169 7.65 -5.45 12.78
CA PRO A 169 8.05 -5.77 11.43
C PRO A 169 9.44 -5.22 11.11
N LYS A 170 10.18 -6.00 10.31
CA LYS A 170 11.46 -5.61 9.74
C LYS A 170 11.24 -5.29 8.27
N PHE A 171 11.34 -4.01 7.92
CA PHE A 171 11.15 -3.54 6.55
C PHE A 171 12.45 -3.51 5.75
N VAL A 172 13.55 -2.99 6.32
CA VAL A 172 14.86 -2.93 5.66
C VAL A 172 15.99 -3.05 6.70
N GLY A 173 16.99 -3.89 6.43
CA GLY A 173 18.23 -4.00 7.22
C GLY A 173 18.05 -4.45 8.67
N ASP A 174 19.12 -4.33 9.45
CA ASP A 174 19.14 -4.74 10.87
C ASP A 174 18.57 -3.68 11.82
N ASP A 175 18.48 -2.42 11.38
CA ASP A 175 18.13 -1.25 12.21
C ASP A 175 16.70 -0.74 11.97
N SER A 176 15.70 -1.62 11.98
CA SER A 176 14.30 -1.17 11.98
C SER A 176 14.02 -0.35 13.26
N PRO A 177 13.55 0.90 13.16
CA PRO A 177 13.31 1.73 14.34
C PRO A 177 12.36 1.02 15.30
N MET A 178 12.63 1.14 16.61
CA MET A 178 11.79 0.56 17.68
C MET A 178 10.41 1.22 17.71
N GLN A 179 9.52 0.78 16.83
CA GLN A 179 8.17 1.31 16.68
C GLN A 179 7.14 0.19 16.80
N THR A 180 6.03 0.52 17.43
CA THR A 180 4.84 -0.33 17.45
C THR A 180 3.99 0.06 16.26
N TRP A 181 3.68 -0.89 15.40
CA TRP A 181 2.86 -0.67 14.22
C TRP A 181 1.41 -1.01 14.52
N CYS A 182 0.49 -0.41 13.77
CA CYS A 182 -0.93 -0.69 13.89
C CYS A 182 -1.65 -0.46 12.56
N TRP A 183 -2.79 -1.13 12.42
CA TRP A 183 -3.77 -0.82 11.39
C TRP A 183 -4.79 0.17 11.92
N TYR A 184 -4.98 1.26 11.20
CA TYR A 184 -6.05 2.22 11.42
C TYR A 184 -7.18 1.91 10.46
N VAL A 185 -8.38 1.73 10.98
CA VAL A 185 -9.59 1.44 10.21
C VAL A 185 -10.44 2.69 10.24
N ILE A 186 -10.40 3.44 9.14
CA ILE A 186 -10.97 4.79 9.06
C ILE A 186 -12.14 4.75 8.08
N PRO A 187 -13.40 4.80 8.57
CA PRO A 187 -14.57 4.90 7.70
C PRO A 187 -14.66 6.29 7.05
N GLN A 188 -15.31 6.37 5.89
CA GLN A 188 -15.59 7.64 5.21
C GLN A 188 -16.39 8.60 6.08
N LYS A 189 -17.37 8.09 6.82
CA LYS A 189 -18.10 8.84 7.84
C LYS A 189 -17.42 8.62 9.18
N PRO A 190 -17.08 9.68 9.94
CA PRO A 190 -16.27 9.53 11.14
C PRO A 190 -16.97 8.68 12.20
N ALA A 191 -16.22 7.77 12.82
CA ALA A 191 -16.77 6.90 13.85
C ALA A 191 -17.16 7.68 15.11
N ALA A 192 -18.21 7.26 15.81
CA ALA A 192 -18.59 7.88 17.08
C ALA A 192 -17.58 7.60 18.21
N LYS A 193 -16.85 6.48 18.12
CA LYS A 193 -15.85 6.04 19.09
C LYS A 193 -14.71 5.32 18.35
N THR A 194 -13.55 5.26 18.99
CA THR A 194 -12.40 4.47 18.53
C THR A 194 -12.19 3.30 19.49
N TYR A 195 -12.06 2.09 18.96
CA TYR A 195 -11.66 0.91 19.72
C TYR A 195 -10.18 0.62 19.48
N ILE A 196 -9.44 0.36 20.56
CA ILE A 196 -8.03 -0.02 20.48
C ILE A 196 -7.91 -1.48 20.90
N GLU A 197 -7.40 -2.32 20.01
CA GLU A 197 -7.29 -3.76 20.22
C GLU A 197 -5.85 -4.21 19.92
N ARG A 198 -5.32 -5.15 20.70
CA ARG A 198 -4.03 -5.77 20.43
C ARG A 198 -4.24 -7.04 19.62
N LEU A 199 -3.61 -7.12 18.47
CA LEU A 199 -3.67 -8.28 17.58
C LEU A 199 -2.91 -9.49 18.15
N SER A 200 -3.21 -10.68 17.62
CA SER A 200 -2.53 -11.93 17.98
C SER A 200 -1.05 -11.93 17.56
N LEU A 201 -0.20 -12.58 18.36
CA LEU A 201 1.22 -12.73 18.03
C LEU A 201 1.40 -13.64 16.82
N THR A 202 2.33 -13.30 15.94
CA THR A 202 2.74 -14.17 14.83
C THR A 202 3.98 -14.96 15.23
N GLU A 203 3.92 -16.28 15.07
CA GLU A 203 5.05 -17.18 15.32
C GLU A 203 6.32 -16.69 14.65
N LEU A 204 7.44 -16.74 15.39
CA LEU A 204 8.72 -16.19 14.92
C LEU A 204 9.19 -16.87 13.61
N THR A 205 8.93 -18.17 13.48
CA THR A 205 9.26 -18.95 12.28
C THR A 205 8.51 -18.44 11.05
N VAL A 206 7.21 -18.14 11.17
CA VAL A 206 6.39 -17.56 10.10
C VAL A 206 6.92 -16.19 9.71
N ARG A 207 7.24 -15.33 10.68
CA ARG A 207 7.80 -13.99 10.41
C ARG A 207 9.15 -14.04 9.71
N LYS A 208 10.04 -14.95 10.11
CA LYS A 208 11.33 -15.16 9.44
C LYS A 208 11.17 -15.67 8.02
N ALA A 209 10.25 -16.62 7.80
CA ALA A 209 9.96 -17.14 6.47
C ALA A 209 9.40 -16.06 5.53
N ASP A 210 8.48 -15.23 6.02
CA ASP A 210 7.92 -14.11 5.26
C ASP A 210 9.00 -13.09 4.88
N HIS A 211 9.85 -12.69 5.84
CA HIS A 211 10.96 -11.78 5.55
C HIS A 211 11.95 -12.36 4.53
N ALA A 212 12.36 -13.63 4.71
CA ALA A 212 13.27 -14.29 3.77
C ALA A 212 12.69 -14.43 2.36
N ARG A 213 11.38 -14.66 2.25
CA ARG A 213 10.68 -14.68 0.95
C ARG A 213 10.74 -13.29 0.30
N GLN A 214 10.36 -12.24 1.03
CA GLN A 214 10.37 -10.87 0.50
C GLN A 214 11.78 -10.45 0.06
N SER A 215 12.81 -10.74 0.86
CA SER A 215 14.19 -10.43 0.49
C SER A 215 14.64 -11.10 -0.80
N ARG A 216 14.27 -12.38 -1.02
CA ARG A 216 14.57 -13.07 -2.28
C ARG A 216 13.86 -12.44 -3.48
N GLU A 217 12.55 -12.18 -3.36
CA GLU A 217 11.79 -11.53 -4.43
C GLU A 217 12.36 -10.15 -4.78
N ASP A 218 12.79 -9.38 -3.77
CA ASP A 218 13.39 -8.06 -3.97
C ASP A 218 14.79 -8.16 -4.61
N GLU A 219 15.58 -9.17 -4.28
CA GLU A 219 16.86 -9.44 -4.94
C GLU A 219 16.67 -9.86 -6.41
N GLU A 220 15.66 -10.68 -6.70
CA GLU A 220 15.31 -11.09 -8.07
C GLU A 220 14.91 -9.89 -8.94
N ASP A 221 14.16 -8.95 -8.39
CA ASP A 221 13.62 -7.82 -9.14
C ASP A 221 14.60 -6.63 -9.27
N PHE A 222 15.42 -6.43 -8.24
CA PHE A 222 16.23 -5.22 -8.10
C PHE A 222 17.73 -5.48 -8.08
N GLY A 223 18.15 -6.75 -7.97
CA GLY A 223 19.53 -7.19 -7.90
C GLY A 223 20.07 -7.28 -6.46
N PRO A 224 21.34 -7.66 -6.29
CA PRO A 224 21.99 -7.74 -4.98
C PRO A 224 21.93 -6.40 -4.23
N GLY A 225 21.55 -6.43 -2.96
CA GLY A 225 21.29 -5.22 -2.18
C GLY A 225 19.88 -4.64 -2.38
N GLY A 226 19.05 -5.28 -3.20
CA GLY A 226 17.67 -4.91 -3.45
C GLY A 226 17.54 -3.46 -3.93
N ILE A 227 16.51 -2.78 -3.46
CA ILE A 227 16.20 -1.41 -3.88
C ILE A 227 17.21 -0.38 -3.36
N ALA A 228 17.97 -0.73 -2.32
CA ALA A 228 19.01 0.13 -1.78
C ALA A 228 20.23 0.26 -2.71
N SER A 229 20.41 -0.63 -3.69
CA SER A 229 21.51 -0.56 -4.66
C SER A 229 21.13 0.05 -6.03
N ALA A 230 19.83 0.28 -6.28
CA ALA A 230 19.32 0.80 -7.55
C ALA A 230 19.71 2.27 -7.84
N ASP A 231 20.27 2.99 -6.86
CA ASP A 231 20.72 4.39 -6.96
C ASP A 231 21.87 4.62 -7.98
N GLY A 232 22.46 3.56 -8.55
CA GLY A 232 23.58 3.66 -9.49
C GLY A 232 23.24 3.70 -10.99
N LEU A 233 21.98 3.48 -11.39
CA LEU A 233 21.63 3.18 -12.80
C LEU A 233 20.72 4.21 -13.51
N VAL A 234 20.27 5.27 -12.83
CA VAL A 234 19.38 6.27 -13.45
C VAL A 234 20.21 7.44 -13.99
N SER A 235 20.89 7.26 -15.13
CA SER A 235 21.38 8.40 -15.93
C SER A 235 21.17 8.31 -17.45
N SER A 236 20.57 7.26 -18.00
CA SER A 236 20.49 7.15 -19.47
C SER A 236 19.31 6.34 -20.01
N VAL A 237 18.08 6.76 -19.72
CA VAL A 237 16.93 6.37 -20.55
C VAL A 237 16.12 7.62 -20.89
N VAL A 238 16.39 8.15 -22.07
CA VAL A 238 15.52 9.11 -22.76
C VAL A 238 14.24 8.36 -23.14
N VAL A 239 13.13 8.68 -22.49
CA VAL A 239 11.81 8.19 -22.90
C VAL A 239 11.42 8.93 -24.17
N ALA A 240 11.40 8.21 -25.29
CA ALA A 240 10.80 8.68 -26.52
C ALA A 240 9.27 8.75 -26.33
N ASN A 241 8.70 9.94 -26.48
CA ASN A 241 7.26 10.13 -26.60
C ASN A 241 6.80 9.62 -27.96
N ASP A 242 6.04 8.53 -27.99
CA ASP A 242 5.32 8.09 -29.19
C ASP A 242 3.90 8.68 -29.16
N THR A 243 3.76 9.89 -29.73
CA THR A 243 2.47 10.48 -30.07
C THR A 243 1.96 9.88 -31.37
N ARG A 244 1.04 8.93 -31.28
CA ARG A 244 0.07 8.64 -32.36
C ARG A 244 -1.34 8.91 -31.85
N LEU A 245 -1.76 10.16 -31.97
CA LEU A 245 -3.17 10.52 -31.99
C LEU A 245 -3.72 10.15 -33.37
N ALA A 246 -4.74 9.29 -33.35
CA ALA A 246 -5.53 8.90 -34.50
C ALA A 246 -6.25 10.13 -35.08
N ALA A 247 -5.97 10.43 -36.35
CA ALA A 247 -6.83 11.26 -37.19
C ALA A 247 -7.81 10.32 -37.92
N ALA A 248 -9.04 10.28 -37.43
CA ALA A 248 -10.25 9.93 -38.17
C ALA A 248 -11.20 11.11 -37.88
N GLY A 249 -11.60 11.93 -38.84
CA GLY A 249 -12.30 11.57 -40.07
C GLY A 249 -13.71 12.13 -39.93
N ALA A 250 -13.94 13.34 -40.43
CA ALA A 250 -15.27 13.93 -40.56
C ALA A 250 -15.25 14.94 -41.72
N GLU A 251 -15.39 14.41 -42.93
CA GLU A 251 -16.07 15.11 -44.01
C GLU A 251 -17.56 14.78 -43.90
N ALA A 252 -18.39 15.80 -43.80
CA ALA A 252 -19.79 15.76 -44.23
C ALA A 252 -20.23 17.19 -44.58
N ASP A 253 -20.45 17.35 -45.88
CA ASP A 253 -21.35 18.29 -46.58
C ASP A 253 -22.29 19.16 -45.73
N CYS A 254 -22.39 20.44 -46.10
CA CYS A 254 -23.60 21.06 -46.65
C CYS A 254 -23.44 22.59 -46.76
N GLY A 255 -23.60 23.13 -47.98
CA GLY A 255 -23.98 24.53 -48.22
C GLY A 255 -22.92 25.42 -48.85
#